data_AF-A0A2G2WXE9-F1
#
_entry.id   AF-A0A2G2WXE9-F1
#
_cell.length_a   1.000
_cell.length_b   1.000
_cell.length_c   1.000
_cell.angle_alpha   90.00
_cell.angle_beta   90.00
_cell.angle_gamma   90.00
#
_symmetry.space_group_name_H-M   'P 1'
#
loop_
_entity.id
_entity.type
_entity.pdbx_description
1 polymer ?
#
loop_
_entity_poly.entity_id
_entity_poly.type
_entity_poly.pdbx_seq_one_letter_code
_entity_poly.pdbx_strand_id
1 'polypeptide(L)'
;MAPAEKPRKFAGIDFKLWKQKKFFYLTTLCLQRFTSEDAPEVPDGTSDKEHFMIVEAWKHSDFFCRNYILSGLQDDLYNVYSGTKT
;
A
#
# COMPACT_ATOMS: atom_id res chain seq x y z
N MET A 1 -11.62 -12.01 -15.94
CA MET A 1 -11.55 -11.10 -14.77
C MET A 1 -11.77 -9.70 -15.30
N ALA A 2 -12.79 -8.97 -14.81
CA ALA A 2 -12.96 -7.57 -15.19
C ALA A 2 -11.72 -6.77 -14.75
N PRO A 3 -11.27 -5.77 -15.52
CA PRO A 3 -10.21 -4.88 -15.07
C PRO A 3 -10.60 -4.30 -13.71
N ALA A 4 -9.69 -4.31 -12.74
CA ALA A 4 -9.91 -3.64 -11.47
C ALA A 4 -10.01 -2.13 -11.77
N GLU A 5 -11.22 -1.61 -11.92
CA GLU A 5 -11.45 -0.18 -12.12
C GLU A 5 -10.81 0.58 -10.96
N LYS A 6 -9.93 1.53 -11.30
CA LYS A 6 -9.25 2.35 -10.30
C LYS A 6 -10.29 3.21 -9.56
N PRO A 7 -10.29 3.21 -8.21
CA PRO A 7 -11.19 4.07 -7.44
C PRO A 7 -10.96 5.54 -7.78
N ARG A 8 -12.04 6.34 -7.76
CA ARG A 8 -11.95 7.80 -7.90
C ARG A 8 -10.99 8.40 -6.86
N LYS A 9 -10.30 9.48 -7.25
CA LYS A 9 -9.42 10.23 -6.35
C LYS A 9 -10.23 10.81 -5.17
N PHE A 10 -9.64 10.84 -3.99
CA PHE A 10 -10.18 11.45 -2.79
C PHE A 10 -10.04 12.96 -2.85
N ALA A 11 -11.15 13.66 -2.68
CA ALA A 11 -11.21 15.12 -2.70
C ALA A 11 -11.42 15.74 -1.31
N GLY A 12 -11.10 15.00 -0.25
CA GLY A 12 -11.38 15.43 1.13
C GLY A 12 -12.81 15.17 1.62
N ILE A 13 -13.74 14.77 0.74
CA ILE A 13 -15.14 14.50 1.07
C ILE A 13 -15.40 12.98 1.11
N ASP A 14 -16.25 12.53 2.04
CA ASP A 14 -16.66 11.13 2.22
C ASP A 14 -15.50 10.15 2.49
N PHE A 15 -14.60 10.53 3.42
CA PHE A 15 -13.43 9.72 3.78
C PHE A 15 -13.75 8.25 4.09
N LYS A 16 -14.87 7.97 4.77
CA LYS A 16 -15.29 6.60 5.09
C LYS A 16 -15.53 5.77 3.83
N LEU A 17 -16.23 6.33 2.84
CA LEU A 17 -16.52 5.65 1.58
C LEU A 17 -15.24 5.48 0.75
N TRP A 18 -14.41 6.52 0.67
CA TRP A 18 -13.13 6.43 -0.03
C TRP A 18 -12.22 5.36 0.60
N LYS A 19 -12.10 5.35 1.94
CA LYS A 19 -11.33 4.36 2.70
C LYS A 19 -11.82 2.93 2.41
N GLN A 20 -13.13 2.69 2.42
CA GLN A 20 -13.71 1.38 2.09
C GLN A 20 -13.40 0.96 0.64
N LYS A 21 -13.58 1.85 -0.34
CA LYS A 21 -13.25 1.57 -1.75
C LYS A 21 -11.77 1.30 -1.95
N LYS A 22 -10.91 2.04 -1.24
CA LYS A 22 -9.46 1.81 -1.26
C LYS A 22 -9.06 0.50 -0.63
N PHE A 23 -9.67 0.15 0.49
CA PHE A 23 -9.47 -1.15 1.13
C PHE A 23 -9.79 -2.29 0.17
N PHE A 24 -10.98 -2.28 -0.44
CA PHE A 24 -11.37 -3.30 -1.42
C PHE A 24 -10.40 -3.36 -2.61
N TYR A 25 -10.00 -2.22 -3.16
CA TYR A 25 -9.04 -2.15 -4.26
C TYR A 25 -7.68 -2.75 -3.89
N LEU A 26 -7.14 -2.44 -2.71
CA LEU A 26 -5.88 -3.03 -2.24
C LEU A 26 -6.00 -4.52 -1.97
N THR A 27 -7.17 -5.00 -1.51
CA THR A 27 -7.44 -6.44 -1.36
C THR A 27 -7.38 -7.14 -2.72
N THR A 28 -7.96 -6.57 -3.78
CA THR A 28 -7.88 -7.15 -5.14
C THR A 28 -6.44 -7.21 -5.69
N LEU A 29 -5.55 -6.36 -5.18
CA LEU A 29 -4.14 -6.33 -5.53
C LEU A 29 -3.26 -7.17 -4.58
N CYS A 30 -3.84 -7.85 -3.59
CA CYS A 30 -3.12 -8.55 -2.52
C CYS A 30 -2.17 -7.65 -1.70
N LEU A 31 -2.44 -6.34 -1.67
CA LEU A 31 -1.62 -5.34 -0.97
C LEU A 31 -2.22 -4.88 0.36
N GLN A 32 -3.43 -5.33 0.71
CA GLN A 32 -4.14 -4.89 1.91
C GLN A 32 -3.33 -5.14 3.19
N ARG A 33 -2.61 -6.26 3.29
CA ARG A 33 -1.80 -6.61 4.47
C ARG A 33 -0.76 -5.54 4.85
N PHE A 34 -0.17 -4.88 3.86
CA PHE A 34 0.84 -3.83 4.05
C PHE A 34 0.26 -2.54 4.64
N THR A 35 -1.06 -2.44 4.81
CA THR A 35 -1.71 -1.30 5.49
C THR A 35 -1.89 -1.50 6.99
N SER A 36 -1.69 -2.72 7.49
CA SER A 36 -1.96 -3.10 8.87
C SER A 36 -0.86 -3.92 9.54
N GLU A 37 -0.04 -4.62 8.75
CA GLU A 37 1.04 -5.46 9.24
C GLU A 37 2.38 -4.72 9.14
N ASP A 38 3.23 -4.95 10.14
CA ASP A 38 4.62 -4.53 10.14
C ASP A 38 5.49 -5.45 9.29
N ALA A 39 6.73 -5.03 9.05
CA ALA A 39 7.69 -5.85 8.31
C ALA A 39 7.88 -7.24 8.96
N PRO A 40 8.00 -8.30 8.16
CA PRO A 40 8.11 -9.66 8.68
C PRO A 40 9.39 -9.82 9.50
N GLU A 41 9.27 -10.42 10.67
CA GLU A 41 10.41 -10.93 11.43
C GLU A 41 10.92 -12.19 10.73
N VAL A 42 12.18 -12.17 10.31
CA VAL A 42 12.79 -13.30 9.61
C VAL A 42 13.29 -14.32 10.65
N PRO A 43 12.94 -15.61 10.56
CA PRO A 43 13.33 -16.62 11.54
C PRO A 43 14.85 -16.79 11.67
N ASP A 44 15.30 -17.08 12.89
CA ASP A 44 16.70 -17.45 13.15
C ASP A 44 17.04 -18.77 12.42
N GLY A 45 18.08 -18.73 11.59
CA GLY A 45 18.51 -19.87 10.75
C GLY A 45 18.20 -19.71 9.25
N THR A 46 17.52 -18.64 8.86
CA THR A 46 17.34 -18.27 7.43
C THR A 46 18.68 -17.85 6.82
N SER A 47 19.01 -18.27 5.60
CA SER A 47 20.25 -17.84 4.94
C SER A 47 20.26 -16.32 4.71
N ASP A 48 21.42 -15.66 4.80
CA ASP A 48 21.58 -14.23 4.48
C ASP A 48 20.94 -13.83 3.14
N LYS A 49 21.05 -14.71 2.14
CA LYS A 49 20.47 -14.49 0.81
C LYS A 49 18.94 -14.52 0.84
N GLU A 50 18.37 -15.47 1.55
CA GLU A 50 16.92 -15.62 1.71
C GLU A 50 16.35 -14.47 2.55
N HIS A 51 17.03 -14.12 3.65
CA HIS A 51 16.72 -12.95 4.46
C HIS A 51 16.68 -11.68 3.60
N PHE A 52 17.71 -11.44 2.79
CA PHE A 52 17.75 -10.29 1.88
C PHE A 52 16.57 -10.29 0.90
N MET A 53 16.27 -11.44 0.28
CA MET A 53 15.15 -11.54 -0.67
C MET A 53 13.79 -11.26 -0.01
N ILE A 54 13.55 -11.76 1.21
CA ILE A 54 12.31 -11.54 1.95
C ILE A 54 12.13 -10.05 2.26
N VAL A 55 13.18 -9.40 2.77
CA VAL A 55 13.17 -7.98 3.12
C VAL A 55 12.94 -7.11 1.89
N GLU A 56 13.64 -7.37 0.79
CA GLU A 56 13.48 -6.57 -0.43
C GLU A 56 12.12 -6.78 -1.10
N ALA A 57 11.60 -8.01 -1.12
CA ALA A 57 10.26 -8.29 -1.63
C ALA A 57 9.18 -7.59 -0.80
N TRP A 58 9.35 -7.55 0.52
CA TRP A 58 8.47 -6.79 1.42
C TRP A 58 8.52 -5.29 1.13
N LYS A 59 9.70 -4.69 1.12
CA LYS A 59 9.89 -3.25 0.82
C LYS A 59 9.29 -2.85 -0.52
N HIS A 60 9.50 -3.68 -1.55
CA HIS A 60 8.96 -3.43 -2.87
C HIS A 60 7.43 -3.42 -2.88
N SER A 61 6.82 -4.38 -2.17
CA SER A 61 5.37 -4.49 -2.06
C SER A 61 4.75 -3.38 -1.20
N ASP A 62 5.41 -3.02 -0.08
CA ASP A 62 5.04 -1.88 0.75
C ASP A 62 5.11 -0.57 -0.05
N PHE A 63 6.18 -0.37 -0.82
CA PHE A 63 6.32 0.78 -1.71
C PHE A 63 5.14 0.86 -2.70
N PHE A 64 4.75 -0.25 -3.33
CA PHE A 64 3.58 -0.27 -4.21
C PHE A 64 2.29 0.06 -3.46
N CYS A 65 2.07 -0.53 -2.29
CA CYS A 65 0.88 -0.27 -1.47
C CYS A 65 0.73 1.23 -1.17
N ARG A 66 1.81 1.86 -0.68
CA ARG A 66 1.88 3.30 -0.39
C ARG A 66 1.59 4.13 -1.65
N ASN A 67 2.20 3.79 -2.79
CA ASN A 67 1.95 4.48 -4.05
C ASN A 67 0.51 4.35 -4.54
N TYR A 68 -0.13 3.20 -4.36
CA TYR A 68 -1.54 3.02 -4.71
C TYR A 68 -2.47 3.84 -3.83
N ILE A 69 -2.16 3.97 -2.53
CA ILE A 69 -2.90 4.85 -1.62
C ILE A 69 -2.73 6.31 -2.06
N LEU A 70 -1.48 6.77 -2.20
CA LEU A 70 -1.15 8.14 -2.61
C LEU A 70 -1.77 8.50 -3.97
N SER A 71 -1.68 7.62 -4.97
CA SER A 71 -2.29 7.85 -6.30
C SER A 71 -3.82 7.93 -6.29
N GLY A 72 -4.45 7.60 -5.15
CA GLY A 72 -5.86 7.78 -4.90
C GLY A 72 -6.24 9.09 -4.26
N LEU A 73 -5.30 9.98 -3.99
CA LEU A 73 -5.54 11.32 -3.47
C LEU A 73 -5.65 12.31 -4.63
N GLN A 74 -6.38 13.41 -4.43
CA GLN A 74 -6.24 14.60 -5.27
C GLN A 74 -4.87 15.24 -5.07
N ASP A 75 -4.48 16.10 -6.02
CA ASP A 75 -3.10 16.55 -6.16
C ASP A 75 -2.66 17.45 -4.98
N ASP A 76 -3.59 18.24 -4.43
CA ASP A 76 -3.42 19.01 -3.20
C ASP A 76 -3.09 18.12 -2.00
N LEU A 77 -3.87 17.06 -1.80
CA LEU A 77 -3.66 16.08 -0.73
C LEU A 77 -2.41 15.23 -0.98
N TYR A 78 -2.14 14.84 -2.22
CA TYR A 78 -0.94 14.09 -2.59
C TYR A 78 0.32 14.86 -2.21
N ASN A 79 0.40 16.16 -2.50
CA ASN A 79 1.56 16.98 -2.18
C ASN A 79 1.81 17.04 -0.66
N VAL A 80 0.75 17.09 0.15
CA VAL A 80 0.87 17.07 1.61
C VAL A 80 1.38 15.73 2.12
N TYR A 81 0.85 14.62 1.61
CA TYR A 81 1.12 13.27 2.13
C TYR A 81 2.28 12.53 1.45
N SER A 82 2.76 12.99 0.29
CA SER A 82 3.90 12.38 -0.41
C SER A 82 5.24 12.63 0.30
N GLY A 83 5.34 13.75 1.03
CA GLY A 83 6.53 14.11 1.82
C GLY A 83 6.55 13.53 3.24
N THR A 84 5.42 13.04 3.75
CA THR A 84 5.38 12.40 5.07
C THR A 84 5.98 11.00 4.97
N LYS A 85 7.24 10.86 5.40
CA LYS A 85 7.83 9.55 5.70
C LYS A 85 7.07 8.96 6.90
N THR A 86 6.28 7.93 6.66
CA THR A 86 5.81 6.97 7.69
C THR A 86 6.86 5.90 7.91
#